data_AF-A0AAD7PI94-F1
#
_entry.id   AF-A0AAD7PI94-F1
#
_cell.length_a   1.000
_cell.length_b   1.000
_cell.length_c   1.000
_cell.angle_alpha   90.00
_cell.angle_beta   90.00
_cell.angle_gamma   90.00
#
_symmetry.space_group_name_H-M   'P 1'
#
loop_
_entity.id
_entity.type
_entity.pdbx_description
1 polymer ?
#
loop_
_entity_poly.entity_id
_entity_poly.type
_entity_poly.pdbx_seq_one_letter_code
_entity_poly.pdbx_strand_id
1 'polypeptide(L)'
;MATESLKTSRLRNGEAENSLQKQKDGVHSQGFNGRVVNLGSDGNIGIGRPCCDGNSGDASDGHKANVQSEVKQARQQKEMTLEDMYWQEMVDDDDDDSDWEPLQKCVEIMKWFCTNCTMVNLDSVILCDICGEHKDSGILRHGFFASPFVKAVDPTEFEREGRQGIGPQNSASKSSTVIGFDERMLLHSEVEMKSHPHPERPDRLRAIAASLATAGIFPGKCCPVPSREITREELQMVHSLDHVESVEVTSNIISSYFTPDTYANEHSARAARLAAGLCADLASEIVSGHAKNGFALVRPPGHHAGVRQAMGFCLHNNAAVAALAAQVAGARKVLIVDWDVHHGNGTQEIFENSKSVLYISLHRHEGGKFYPGTGAADEVGRMGAEGYCVNIPWSRGGVGDNDYFFAFQHVVLPIASEFAPDFTIISAGFDAARGDPLGCCDVTPDGYAQMTHMLNAISSGKLLVTLEGGYNLRSISSSATAVIKVLLGESPKCELDKNLPSKAGLKTVLDVLKIQMNFWPTLGSSFTNLRSQWGIYYSLGNKRRQTNKKRRRVLAPVLWKWGQKSSLFHFLNGHLRAKSKKSW
;
A
#
# COMPACT_ATOMS: atom_id res chain seq x y z
N MET A 1 -2.38 -55.03 -15.06
CA MET A 1 -2.96 -56.39 -15.04
C MET A 1 -4.09 -56.44 -16.06
N ALA A 2 -4.11 -57.53 -16.83
CA ALA A 2 -5.19 -58.11 -17.65
C ALA A 2 -6.63 -57.59 -17.39
N THR A 3 -7.59 -57.50 -18.31
CA THR A 3 -7.81 -58.09 -19.66
C THR A 3 -9.17 -57.57 -20.18
N GLU A 4 -9.31 -57.48 -21.51
CA GLU A 4 -10.54 -57.77 -22.31
C GLU A 4 -11.85 -56.96 -22.11
N SER A 5 -12.71 -56.68 -23.09
CA SER A 5 -12.85 -57.12 -24.49
C SER A 5 -13.63 -56.08 -25.32
N LEU A 6 -13.56 -56.28 -26.63
CA LEU A 6 -14.18 -55.56 -27.74
C LEU A 6 -15.71 -55.43 -27.68
N LYS A 7 -16.26 -54.38 -28.32
CA LYS A 7 -17.13 -54.55 -29.51
C LYS A 7 -17.27 -53.28 -30.33
N THR A 8 -17.28 -53.51 -31.64
CA THR A 8 -17.16 -52.60 -32.78
C THR A 8 -18.52 -52.23 -33.38
N SER A 9 -18.45 -51.23 -34.28
CA SER A 9 -19.37 -50.89 -35.39
C SER A 9 -20.41 -49.82 -35.10
N ARG A 10 -20.76 -48.89 -36.00
CA ARG A 10 -20.20 -48.25 -37.21
C ARG A 10 -21.29 -47.26 -37.64
N LEU A 11 -20.91 -46.01 -37.95
CA LEU A 11 -21.44 -45.12 -38.99
C LEU A 11 -22.97 -44.90 -39.13
N ARG A 12 -23.43 -43.64 -39.03
CA ARG A 12 -23.66 -42.73 -40.18
C ARG A 12 -24.37 -41.42 -39.76
N ASN A 13 -23.98 -40.36 -40.47
CA ASN A 13 -24.60 -39.03 -40.53
C ASN A 13 -26.09 -39.08 -40.92
N GLY A 14 -26.84 -38.07 -40.48
CA GLY A 14 -28.16 -37.70 -41.00
C GLY A 14 -28.55 -36.30 -40.54
N GLU A 15 -28.55 -35.35 -41.48
CA GLU A 15 -29.20 -34.04 -41.40
C GLU A 15 -30.72 -34.21 -41.32
N ALA A 16 -31.41 -33.30 -40.63
CA ALA A 16 -32.81 -32.95 -40.93
C ALA A 16 -33.17 -31.58 -40.33
N GLU A 17 -33.51 -30.66 -41.22
CA GLU A 17 -34.16 -29.38 -40.95
C GLU A 17 -35.66 -29.54 -40.57
N ASN A 18 -36.18 -28.45 -39.99
CA ASN A 18 -37.55 -27.92 -40.10
C ASN A 18 -38.74 -28.68 -39.49
N SER A 19 -39.41 -28.00 -38.56
CA SER A 19 -40.87 -27.89 -38.52
C SER A 19 -41.30 -26.58 -37.86
N LEU A 20 -41.99 -25.76 -38.66
CA LEU A 20 -42.59 -24.46 -38.38
C LEU A 20 -44.10 -24.62 -38.10
N GLN A 21 -44.66 -23.63 -37.36
CA GLN A 21 -46.07 -23.14 -37.38
C GLN A 21 -47.14 -24.02 -36.69
N LYS A 22 -48.22 -23.51 -36.07
CA LYS A 22 -49.00 -22.23 -36.09
C LYS A 22 -50.01 -22.33 -34.91
N GLN A 23 -50.40 -21.29 -34.16
CA GLN A 23 -51.58 -20.40 -34.32
C GLN A 23 -51.66 -19.51 -33.04
N LYS A 24 -51.79 -18.17 -33.03
CA LYS A 24 -52.87 -17.25 -33.49
C LYS A 24 -54.23 -17.55 -32.82
N ASP A 25 -55.04 -16.64 -32.26
CA ASP A 25 -55.20 -15.17 -32.32
C ASP A 25 -56.12 -14.67 -31.17
N GLY A 26 -56.14 -13.34 -30.94
CA GLY A 26 -57.21 -12.55 -30.26
C GLY A 26 -56.67 -11.24 -29.65
N VAL A 27 -56.56 -10.07 -30.32
CA VAL A 27 -57.58 -9.08 -30.80
C VAL A 27 -58.37 -8.47 -29.60
N HIS A 28 -58.39 -7.16 -29.26
CA HIS A 28 -58.69 -5.87 -29.94
C HIS A 28 -58.10 -4.70 -29.08
N SER A 29 -57.33 -3.71 -29.56
CA SER A 29 -57.62 -2.45 -30.30
C SER A 29 -58.06 -1.20 -29.50
N GLN A 30 -57.28 -0.11 -29.60
CA GLN A 30 -57.62 1.33 -29.79
C GLN A 30 -56.33 2.16 -29.50
N GLY A 31 -55.81 3.11 -30.27
CA GLY A 31 -56.11 3.72 -31.57
C GLY A 31 -55.51 5.14 -31.66
N PHE A 32 -54.55 5.35 -32.59
CA PHE A 32 -54.21 6.56 -33.41
C PHE A 32 -54.11 7.98 -32.76
N ASN A 33 -53.28 8.95 -33.20
CA ASN A 33 -52.73 9.29 -34.51
C ASN A 33 -51.61 10.36 -34.37
N GLY A 34 -50.67 10.45 -35.32
CA GLY A 34 -49.62 11.49 -35.36
C GLY A 34 -49.90 12.61 -36.38
N ARG A 35 -49.06 13.67 -36.39
CA ARG A 35 -48.64 14.39 -37.61
C ARG A 35 -47.54 15.44 -37.38
N VAL A 36 -46.63 15.45 -38.35
CA VAL A 36 -45.58 16.45 -38.70
C VAL A 36 -46.19 17.50 -39.64
N VAL A 37 -45.82 18.79 -39.56
CA VAL A 37 -45.49 19.71 -40.71
C VAL A 37 -44.68 20.94 -40.22
N ASN A 38 -44.00 21.60 -41.17
CA ASN A 38 -42.84 22.50 -41.15
C ASN A 38 -43.19 23.95 -41.64
N LEU A 39 -42.26 24.91 -41.47
CA LEU A 39 -41.95 26.15 -42.28
C LEU A 39 -42.47 27.58 -41.92
N GLY A 40 -41.53 28.55 -42.02
CA GLY A 40 -41.66 30.01 -42.33
C GLY A 40 -41.27 30.97 -41.17
N SER A 41 -40.17 31.75 -41.12
CA SER A 41 -39.54 32.80 -41.98
C SER A 41 -40.02 34.25 -41.71
N ASP A 42 -39.06 35.21 -41.77
CA ASP A 42 -39.09 36.70 -41.64
C ASP A 42 -38.60 37.25 -40.27
N GLY A 43 -37.65 38.20 -40.09
CA GLY A 43 -36.86 39.07 -40.97
C GLY A 43 -36.81 40.53 -40.44
N ASN A 44 -35.65 41.03 -39.92
CA ASN A 44 -35.03 42.37 -40.12
C ASN A 44 -34.18 42.98 -38.95
N ILE A 45 -32.89 43.24 -39.25
CA ILE A 45 -32.08 44.50 -39.21
C ILE A 45 -32.16 45.44 -37.96
N GLY A 46 -31.09 45.98 -37.35
CA GLY A 46 -29.64 45.96 -37.64
C GLY A 46 -28.78 46.94 -36.79
N ILE A 47 -27.45 46.85 -37.00
CA ILE A 47 -26.37 47.89 -37.01
C ILE A 47 -26.01 48.69 -35.73
N GLY A 48 -24.71 48.66 -35.35
CA GLY A 48 -23.98 49.86 -34.86
C GLY A 48 -22.97 49.71 -33.69
N ARG A 49 -21.66 49.61 -34.02
CA ARG A 49 -20.47 49.98 -33.21
C ARG A 49 -20.13 51.49 -33.45
N PRO A 50 -19.03 52.14 -32.95
CA PRO A 50 -18.20 52.07 -31.72
C PRO A 50 -17.80 53.51 -31.17
N CYS A 51 -16.67 53.62 -30.42
CA CYS A 51 -15.82 54.79 -30.04
C CYS A 51 -15.95 55.25 -28.55
N CYS A 52 -14.91 55.30 -27.70
CA CYS A 52 -13.55 55.91 -27.68
C CYS A 52 -13.51 57.34 -27.09
N ASP A 53 -12.60 57.49 -26.10
CA ASP A 53 -11.81 58.66 -25.65
C ASP A 53 -12.42 59.82 -24.83
N GLY A 54 -11.75 60.10 -23.69
CA GLY A 54 -10.97 61.35 -23.52
C GLY A 54 -11.33 62.34 -22.38
N ASN A 55 -10.38 62.51 -21.44
CA ASN A 55 -9.89 63.77 -20.82
C ASN A 55 -10.86 64.70 -20.02
N SER A 56 -10.48 65.57 -19.06
CA SER A 56 -9.26 65.92 -18.28
C SER A 56 -9.56 67.17 -17.42
N GLY A 57 -8.94 67.29 -16.23
CA GLY A 57 -8.53 68.55 -15.55
C GLY A 57 -9.59 69.41 -14.82
N ASP A 58 -9.27 70.35 -13.92
CA ASP A 58 -8.14 70.65 -13.02
C ASP A 58 -8.54 71.91 -12.18
N ALA A 59 -7.80 72.23 -11.10
CA ALA A 59 -7.69 73.53 -10.39
C ALA A 59 -8.88 74.04 -9.51
N SER A 60 -8.75 74.83 -8.43
CA SER A 60 -7.65 75.31 -7.55
C SER A 60 -8.24 76.24 -6.44
N ASP A 61 -7.49 76.42 -5.35
CA ASP A 61 -7.32 77.64 -4.50
C ASP A 61 -8.31 78.06 -3.38
N GLY A 62 -7.72 78.51 -2.26
CA GLY A 62 -8.33 79.47 -1.31
C GLY A 62 -7.90 79.36 0.16
N HIS A 63 -7.34 80.44 0.73
CA HIS A 63 -6.51 80.50 1.94
C HIS A 63 -7.15 81.29 3.14
N LYS A 64 -6.75 80.93 4.38
CA LYS A 64 -6.40 81.78 5.57
C LYS A 64 -7.39 82.22 6.70
N ALA A 65 -6.76 82.22 7.91
CA ALA A 65 -6.91 83.06 9.14
C ALA A 65 -7.80 82.50 10.28
N ASN A 66 -7.54 82.63 11.61
CA ASN A 66 -6.56 83.36 12.43
C ASN A 66 -6.62 82.92 13.94
N VAL A 67 -5.48 82.90 14.65
CA VAL A 67 -5.17 83.51 16.00
C VAL A 67 -5.67 82.95 17.38
N GLN A 68 -4.66 82.67 18.25
CA GLN A 68 -4.46 82.86 19.73
C GLN A 68 -5.41 82.16 20.75
N SER A 69 -5.06 81.75 21.99
CA SER A 69 -4.02 82.12 23.00
C SER A 69 -3.88 81.05 24.12
N GLU A 70 -2.75 81.06 24.82
CA GLU A 70 -2.39 80.29 26.05
C GLU A 70 -3.22 80.61 27.32
N VAL A 71 -3.30 79.69 28.30
CA VAL A 71 -3.06 79.89 29.77
C VAL A 71 -2.97 78.52 30.52
N LYS A 72 -2.09 78.46 31.53
CA LYS A 72 -1.65 77.31 32.36
C LYS A 72 -2.46 77.06 33.67
N GLN A 73 -2.20 75.89 34.28
CA GLN A 73 -2.43 75.44 35.69
C GLN A 73 -3.88 75.05 36.05
N ALA A 74 -4.20 73.99 36.81
CA ALA A 74 -3.55 73.41 37.98
C ALA A 74 -4.00 71.93 38.21
N ARG A 75 -3.19 71.17 38.95
CA ARG A 75 -3.36 69.74 39.27
C ARG A 75 -4.29 69.56 40.49
N GLN A 76 -5.40 68.84 40.34
CA GLN A 76 -6.18 68.27 41.45
C GLN A 76 -6.21 66.74 41.31
N GLN A 77 -5.80 66.04 42.38
CA GLN A 77 -5.94 64.59 42.53
C GLN A 77 -7.42 64.22 42.63
N LYS A 78 -7.86 63.27 41.80
CA LYS A 78 -9.15 62.59 41.95
C LYS A 78 -8.89 61.08 41.89
N GLU A 79 -9.35 60.36 42.89
CA GLU A 79 -9.30 58.89 42.95
C GLU A 79 -10.14 58.29 41.82
N MET A 80 -9.56 57.35 41.07
CA MET A 80 -10.24 56.58 40.03
C MET A 80 -11.10 55.47 40.64
N THR A 81 -12.30 55.29 40.10
CA THR A 81 -13.15 54.13 40.41
C THR A 81 -12.83 52.99 39.45
N LEU A 82 -13.23 51.76 39.83
CA LEU A 82 -12.92 50.52 39.12
C LEU A 82 -13.53 50.40 37.70
N GLU A 83 -14.36 51.37 37.28
CA GLU A 83 -14.98 51.44 35.95
C GLU A 83 -14.20 52.33 34.97
N ASP A 84 -13.31 53.20 35.47
CA ASP A 84 -12.42 54.02 34.63
C ASP A 84 -11.22 53.21 34.07
N MET A 85 -10.92 52.04 34.67
CA MET A 85 -9.89 51.12 34.17
C MET A 85 -10.31 50.31 32.93
N TYR A 86 -11.59 50.27 32.58
CA TYR A 86 -12.10 49.37 31.53
C TYR A 86 -12.44 50.06 30.21
N TRP A 87 -12.37 51.39 30.10
CA TRP A 87 -12.81 52.14 28.91
C TRP A 87 -11.76 53.08 28.30
N GLN A 88 -10.47 52.94 28.64
CA GLN A 88 -9.40 53.83 28.15
C GLN A 88 -8.32 53.12 27.32
N GLU A 89 -8.68 52.10 26.53
CA GLU A 89 -7.80 51.50 25.50
C GLU A 89 -8.41 51.58 24.09
N MET A 90 -9.11 52.68 23.81
CA MET A 90 -9.30 53.15 22.44
C MET A 90 -9.03 54.64 22.45
N VAL A 91 -7.82 55.06 22.06
CA VAL A 91 -7.47 56.03 20.98
C VAL A 91 -5.96 56.39 21.12
N ASP A 92 -5.19 56.00 20.11
CA ASP A 92 -3.93 56.55 19.56
C ASP A 92 -2.73 56.89 20.47
N ASP A 93 -1.71 56.04 20.42
CA ASP A 93 -0.30 56.47 20.42
C ASP A 93 0.30 56.06 19.06
N ASP A 94 0.44 57.05 18.17
CA ASP A 94 1.25 56.98 16.96
C ASP A 94 2.73 57.00 17.39
N ASP A 95 3.24 55.84 17.82
CA ASP A 95 4.67 55.60 17.93
C ASP A 95 5.18 54.93 16.64
N ASP A 96 6.24 55.52 16.11
CA ASP A 96 6.96 55.25 14.88
C ASP A 96 7.40 53.77 14.74
N ASP A 97 6.57 52.93 14.10
CA ASP A 97 6.85 51.53 13.77
C ASP A 97 7.66 51.35 12.47
N SER A 98 8.52 52.30 12.11
CA SER A 98 9.26 52.29 10.83
C SER A 98 10.62 51.56 10.86
N ASP A 99 10.85 50.60 11.77
CA ASP A 99 12.12 49.84 11.82
C ASP A 99 12.00 48.36 12.28
N TRP A 100 10.79 47.79 12.31
CA TRP A 100 10.63 46.33 12.42
C TRP A 100 10.45 45.71 11.04
N GLU A 101 11.53 45.68 10.25
CA GLU A 101 11.61 44.66 9.20
C GLU A 101 11.64 43.30 9.91
N PRO A 102 10.67 42.40 9.69
CA PRO A 102 10.90 41.03 10.04
C PRO A 102 12.07 40.58 9.16
N LEU A 103 13.24 40.45 9.76
CA LEU A 103 14.27 39.52 9.29
C LEU A 103 13.69 38.11 9.36
N GLN A 104 12.66 37.83 8.56
CA GLN A 104 12.45 36.54 7.94
C GLN A 104 13.60 36.33 6.94
N LYS A 105 14.83 36.24 7.47
CA LYS A 105 15.66 35.15 7.02
C LYS A 105 14.84 33.92 7.33
N CYS A 106 14.10 33.44 6.33
CA CYS A 106 13.74 32.03 6.28
C CYS A 106 15.06 31.31 6.52
N VAL A 107 15.29 30.83 7.74
CA VAL A 107 16.34 29.86 7.99
C VAL A 107 15.85 28.68 7.19
N GLU A 108 16.36 28.56 5.98
CA GLU A 108 16.07 27.46 5.09
C GLU A 108 16.60 26.23 5.83
N ILE A 109 15.69 25.55 6.53
CA ILE A 109 16.02 24.35 7.28
C ILE A 109 16.46 23.36 6.21
N MET A 110 17.78 23.21 6.07
CA MET A 110 18.33 22.24 5.17
C MET A 110 17.78 20.86 5.54
N LYS A 111 17.31 20.14 4.52
CA LYS A 111 16.70 18.82 4.64
C LYS A 111 17.39 17.90 3.66
N TRP A 112 17.45 16.62 4.00
CA TRP A 112 17.90 15.57 3.08
C TRP A 112 16.90 14.43 3.05
N PHE A 113 16.77 13.78 1.90
CA PHE A 113 15.90 12.62 1.72
C PHE A 113 16.72 11.35 1.82
N CYS A 114 16.22 10.39 2.60
CA CYS A 114 16.86 9.10 2.75
C CYS A 114 16.84 8.33 1.42
N THR A 115 18.01 7.90 0.94
CA THR A 115 18.12 7.12 -0.30
C THR A 115 17.45 5.75 -0.20
N ASN A 116 17.40 5.18 1.01
CA ASN A 116 16.80 3.86 1.27
C ASN A 116 15.26 3.91 1.37
N CYS A 117 14.67 4.92 2.02
CA CYS A 117 13.22 4.96 2.30
C CYS A 117 12.51 6.25 1.88
N THR A 118 13.18 7.16 1.16
CA THR A 118 12.63 8.45 0.67
C THR A 118 12.16 9.44 1.75
N MET A 119 12.27 9.11 3.03
CA MET A 119 11.81 9.97 4.12
C MET A 119 12.72 11.17 4.32
N VAL A 120 12.09 12.32 4.62
CA VAL A 120 12.76 13.58 4.89
C VAL A 120 13.39 13.58 6.27
N ASN A 121 14.60 14.13 6.38
CA ASN A 121 15.35 14.26 7.62
C ASN A 121 15.94 15.67 7.70
N LEU A 122 16.18 16.16 8.92
CA LEU A 122 16.85 17.43 9.15
C LEU A 122 18.35 17.29 8.85
N ASP A 123 18.99 18.35 8.32
CA ASP A 123 20.41 18.33 7.97
C ASP A 123 21.35 18.05 9.15
N SER A 124 20.92 18.41 10.36
CA SER A 124 21.63 18.15 11.61
C SER A 124 21.65 16.67 12.02
N VAL A 125 20.79 15.83 11.42
CA VAL A 125 20.70 14.40 11.73
C VAL A 125 21.40 13.61 10.64
N ILE A 126 22.30 12.71 11.05
CA ILE A 126 23.12 11.88 10.15
C ILE A 126 22.45 10.53 9.82
N LEU A 127 21.60 10.02 10.71
CA LEU A 127 20.86 8.78 10.50
C LEU A 127 19.40 9.11 10.18
N CYS A 128 18.80 8.37 9.26
CA CYS A 128 17.39 8.55 8.94
C CYS A 128 16.52 8.20 10.16
N ASP A 129 15.61 9.10 10.54
CA ASP A 129 14.75 8.92 11.73
C ASP A 129 13.80 7.72 11.60
N ILE A 130 13.48 7.32 10.36
CA ILE A 130 12.50 6.26 10.08
C ILE A 130 13.15 4.89 9.94
N CYS A 131 14.27 4.79 9.21
CA CYS A 131 14.90 3.50 8.91
C CYS A 131 16.33 3.33 9.45
N GLY A 132 16.91 4.38 10.05
CA GLY A 132 18.27 4.34 10.59
C GLY A 132 19.39 4.38 9.54
N GLU A 133 19.07 4.58 8.26
CA GLU A 133 20.08 4.63 7.20
C GLU A 133 20.94 5.90 7.30
N HIS A 134 22.25 5.77 7.09
CA HIS A 134 23.17 6.91 7.12
C HIS A 134 22.95 7.87 5.93
N LYS A 135 23.10 9.17 6.14
CA LYS A 135 22.94 10.25 5.14
C LYS A 135 23.78 10.02 3.90
N ASP A 136 25.06 9.72 4.10
CA ASP A 136 26.00 9.43 3.02
C ASP A 136 25.96 7.97 2.55
N SER A 137 24.86 7.24 2.81
CA SER A 137 24.73 5.86 2.37
C SER A 137 24.85 5.77 0.87
N GLY A 138 25.89 5.06 0.45
CA GLY A 138 26.07 4.64 -0.92
C GLY A 138 25.22 3.43 -1.28
N ILE A 139 24.05 3.20 -0.67
CA ILE A 139 23.19 2.07 -1.04
C ILE A 139 22.99 2.04 -2.56
N LEU A 140 22.63 3.15 -3.22
CA LEU A 140 22.51 3.19 -4.68
C LEU A 140 23.84 3.29 -5.46
N ARG A 141 24.99 3.41 -4.76
CA ARG A 141 26.32 3.67 -5.35
C ARG A 141 27.32 2.52 -5.16
N HIS A 142 27.07 1.59 -4.24
CA HIS A 142 27.97 0.53 -3.84
C HIS A 142 27.21 -0.78 -3.58
N GLY A 143 27.83 -1.91 -3.93
CA GLY A 143 27.29 -3.24 -3.65
C GLY A 143 26.01 -3.60 -4.40
N PHE A 144 25.14 -4.37 -3.75
CA PHE A 144 23.92 -5.03 -4.22
C PHE A 144 22.83 -4.13 -4.84
N PHE A 145 23.05 -2.84 -4.98
CA PHE A 145 22.03 -1.84 -5.28
C PHE A 145 22.54 -0.78 -6.28
N ALA A 146 23.80 -0.89 -6.71
CA ALA A 146 24.39 0.00 -7.70
C ALA A 146 23.76 -0.26 -9.08
N SER A 147 23.35 0.80 -9.77
CA SER A 147 22.94 0.70 -11.16
C SER A 147 24.10 0.15 -12.02
N PRO A 148 23.88 -0.84 -12.90
CA PRO A 148 24.91 -1.34 -13.81
C PRO A 148 25.53 -0.24 -14.71
N PHE A 149 24.89 0.94 -14.76
CA PHE A 149 25.22 2.04 -15.63
C PHE A 149 26.15 3.10 -15.01
N VAL A 150 26.57 2.95 -13.75
CA VAL A 150 27.67 3.77 -13.19
C VAL A 150 28.98 3.00 -13.33
N LYS A 151 29.51 2.93 -14.55
CA LYS A 151 30.92 2.60 -14.75
C LYS A 151 31.75 3.84 -14.44
N ALA A 152 32.47 3.82 -13.33
CA ALA A 152 33.72 4.56 -13.26
C ALA A 152 34.71 3.89 -14.22
N VAL A 153 35.32 4.70 -15.06
CA VAL A 153 36.33 4.31 -16.05
C VAL A 153 37.56 3.74 -15.35
N ASP A 154 37.91 2.49 -15.63
CA ASP A 154 39.24 2.10 -16.13
C ASP A 154 39.18 0.67 -16.73
N PRO A 155 39.47 0.45 -18.03
CA PRO A 155 39.45 -0.87 -18.63
C PRO A 155 40.88 -1.44 -18.69
N THR A 156 41.28 -2.20 -17.67
CA THR A 156 42.36 -3.18 -17.85
C THR A 156 42.06 -4.47 -17.11
N GLU A 157 42.18 -5.56 -17.86
CA GLU A 157 42.30 -6.96 -17.44
C GLU A 157 41.07 -7.60 -16.78
N PHE A 158 40.32 -8.39 -17.55
CA PHE A 158 40.09 -9.82 -17.28
C PHE A 158 39.28 -10.42 -18.44
N GLU A 159 39.95 -10.70 -19.57
CA GLU A 159 39.50 -11.74 -20.51
C GLU A 159 40.50 -12.89 -20.44
N ARG A 160 40.07 -14.02 -19.87
CA ARG A 160 40.22 -15.38 -20.40
C ARG A 160 39.90 -16.41 -19.32
N GLU A 161 38.81 -17.14 -19.51
CA GLU A 161 38.73 -18.61 -19.54
C GLU A 161 37.32 -19.10 -19.21
N GLY A 162 36.80 -20.05 -20.01
CA GLY A 162 35.57 -20.78 -19.68
C GLY A 162 34.49 -20.91 -20.75
N ARG A 163 34.81 -20.94 -22.06
CA ARG A 163 33.89 -21.54 -23.05
C ARG A 163 34.07 -23.06 -23.03
N GLN A 164 33.25 -23.75 -22.25
CA GLN A 164 32.91 -25.15 -22.53
C GLN A 164 31.43 -25.23 -22.86
N GLY A 165 31.16 -25.79 -24.03
CA GLY A 165 29.82 -25.90 -24.61
C GLY A 165 28.93 -26.82 -23.77
N ILE A 166 27.69 -26.39 -23.60
CA ILE A 166 26.62 -27.23 -23.09
C ILE A 166 25.83 -27.68 -24.33
N GLY A 167 25.97 -28.96 -24.69
CA GLY A 167 25.11 -29.62 -25.66
C GLY A 167 23.66 -29.71 -25.15
N PRO A 168 22.68 -30.02 -26.02
CA PRO A 168 21.28 -30.05 -25.64
C PRO A 168 21.01 -31.24 -24.72
N GLN A 169 20.98 -30.98 -23.42
CA GLN A 169 20.54 -31.95 -22.41
C GLN A 169 19.00 -31.99 -22.43
N ASN A 170 18.48 -32.93 -23.21
CA ASN A 170 17.10 -33.40 -23.14
C ASN A 170 16.83 -34.07 -21.78
N SER A 171 16.28 -33.30 -20.84
CA SER A 171 15.15 -33.66 -19.95
C SER A 171 15.06 -32.60 -18.84
N ALA A 172 14.53 -31.43 -19.14
CA ALA A 172 14.29 -30.41 -18.13
C ALA A 172 13.26 -30.95 -17.12
N SER A 173 13.70 -31.13 -15.89
CA SER A 173 12.84 -31.46 -14.76
C SER A 173 11.69 -30.47 -14.67
N LYS A 174 10.46 -30.96 -14.53
CA LYS A 174 9.20 -30.20 -14.34
C LYS A 174 9.14 -29.46 -12.98
N SER A 175 10.26 -28.94 -12.48
CA SER A 175 10.46 -28.54 -11.08
C SER A 175 11.08 -27.15 -10.88
N SER A 176 11.18 -26.30 -11.91
CA SER A 176 11.85 -25.01 -11.80
C SER A 176 10.94 -23.92 -11.24
N THR A 177 11.51 -23.09 -10.35
CA THR A 177 10.98 -21.77 -9.98
C THR A 177 11.28 -20.79 -11.11
N VAL A 178 10.26 -20.08 -11.57
CA VAL A 178 10.38 -19.09 -12.65
C VAL A 178 10.30 -17.66 -12.13
N ILE A 179 11.00 -16.72 -12.78
CA ILE A 179 10.96 -15.30 -12.45
C ILE A 179 10.60 -14.49 -13.70
N GLY A 180 9.61 -13.62 -13.55
CA GLY A 180 9.26 -12.61 -14.54
C GLY A 180 9.89 -11.27 -14.17
N PHE A 181 10.70 -10.70 -15.07
CA PHE A 181 11.33 -9.39 -14.90
C PHE A 181 11.62 -8.77 -16.27
N ASP A 182 11.46 -7.45 -16.37
CA ASP A 182 11.79 -6.69 -17.58
C ASP A 182 12.24 -5.26 -17.21
N GLU A 183 13.37 -4.83 -17.76
CA GLU A 183 13.96 -3.52 -17.46
C GLU A 183 13.11 -2.34 -17.98
N ARG A 184 12.25 -2.54 -18.98
CA ARG A 184 11.35 -1.48 -19.48
C ARG A 184 10.34 -1.05 -18.41
N MET A 185 10.04 -1.92 -17.44
CA MET A 185 9.24 -1.52 -16.28
C MET A 185 9.94 -0.47 -15.41
N LEU A 186 11.26 -0.28 -15.51
CA LEU A 186 12.01 0.76 -14.79
C LEU A 186 11.78 2.18 -15.35
N LEU A 187 11.19 2.29 -16.55
CA LEU A 187 10.97 3.57 -17.23
C LEU A 187 9.74 4.33 -16.71
N HIS A 188 8.82 3.65 -16.02
CA HIS A 188 7.71 4.30 -15.32
C HIS A 188 8.27 5.10 -14.13
N SER A 189 8.18 6.43 -14.10
CA SER A 189 8.67 7.21 -12.95
C SER A 189 7.97 8.54 -12.86
N GLU A 190 7.92 9.11 -11.66
CA GLU A 190 7.39 10.46 -11.48
C GLU A 190 8.31 11.46 -12.19
N VAL A 191 7.78 12.20 -13.16
CA VAL A 191 8.54 13.17 -13.98
C VAL A 191 8.55 14.54 -13.30
N GLU A 192 7.47 14.89 -12.61
CA GLU A 192 7.36 16.16 -11.89
C GLU A 192 8.24 16.15 -10.63
N MET A 193 9.16 17.11 -10.54
CA MET A 193 9.94 17.31 -9.30
C MET A 193 9.03 17.89 -8.21
N LYS A 194 8.60 17.02 -7.30
CA LYS A 194 7.89 17.41 -6.07
C LYS A 194 8.85 17.65 -4.92
N SER A 195 8.34 18.34 -3.89
CA SER A 195 9.07 18.58 -2.65
C SER A 195 9.41 17.29 -1.89
N HIS A 196 8.65 16.21 -2.10
CA HIS A 196 8.92 14.89 -1.54
C HIS A 196 9.01 13.88 -2.68
N PRO A 197 10.08 13.07 -2.74
CA PRO A 197 10.22 12.05 -3.77
C PRO A 197 9.17 10.95 -3.57
N HIS A 198 8.60 10.47 -4.68
CA HIS A 198 7.63 9.39 -4.64
C HIS A 198 8.24 8.07 -4.10
N PRO A 199 7.58 7.38 -3.15
CA PRO A 199 8.11 6.14 -2.59
C PRO A 199 8.10 4.98 -3.62
N GLU A 200 7.05 4.88 -4.45
CA GLU A 200 7.03 3.98 -5.61
C GLU A 200 7.95 4.54 -6.70
N ARG A 201 9.10 3.89 -6.89
CA ARG A 201 10.17 4.34 -7.77
C ARG A 201 10.94 3.17 -8.39
N PRO A 202 11.60 3.36 -9.54
CA PRO A 202 12.31 2.28 -10.24
C PRO A 202 13.39 1.56 -9.40
N ASP A 203 13.99 2.25 -8.43
CA ASP A 203 15.02 1.66 -7.56
C ASP A 203 14.51 0.46 -6.76
N ARG A 204 13.20 0.32 -6.55
CA ARG A 204 12.60 -0.85 -5.89
C ARG A 204 12.95 -2.14 -6.62
N LEU A 205 12.76 -2.18 -7.95
CA LEU A 205 13.11 -3.36 -8.74
C LEU A 205 14.63 -3.52 -8.89
N ARG A 206 15.38 -2.42 -9.05
CA ARG A 206 16.85 -2.48 -9.15
C ARG A 206 17.46 -3.12 -7.91
N ALA A 207 16.98 -2.69 -6.74
CA ALA A 207 17.40 -3.20 -5.45
C ALA A 207 17.17 -4.70 -5.29
N ILE A 208 15.94 -5.17 -5.59
CA ILE A 208 15.60 -6.58 -5.51
C ILE A 208 16.40 -7.38 -6.53
N ALA A 209 16.45 -6.96 -7.80
CA ALA A 209 17.16 -7.67 -8.86
C ALA A 209 18.65 -7.84 -8.54
N ALA A 210 19.32 -6.81 -8.05
CA ALA A 210 20.75 -6.89 -7.72
C ALA A 210 21.02 -7.68 -6.41
N SER A 211 20.08 -7.69 -5.47
CA SER A 211 20.09 -8.62 -4.32
C SER A 211 20.00 -10.08 -4.77
N LEU A 212 19.08 -10.40 -5.69
CA LEU A 212 18.92 -11.74 -6.24
C LEU A 212 20.12 -12.19 -7.08
N ALA A 213 20.70 -11.28 -7.87
CA ALA A 213 21.90 -11.55 -8.66
C ALA A 213 23.09 -11.91 -7.77
N THR A 214 23.30 -11.15 -6.69
CA THR A 214 24.43 -11.42 -5.78
C THR A 214 24.23 -12.69 -4.96
N ALA A 215 22.98 -13.05 -4.66
CA ALA A 215 22.65 -14.34 -4.05
C ALA A 215 22.78 -15.55 -5.02
N GLY A 216 23.10 -15.29 -6.30
CA GLY A 216 23.14 -16.32 -7.35
C GLY A 216 21.77 -16.92 -7.66
N ILE A 217 20.69 -16.21 -7.35
CA ILE A 217 19.31 -16.66 -7.55
C ILE A 217 18.83 -16.30 -8.94
N PHE A 218 19.01 -15.04 -9.35
CA PHE A 218 18.53 -14.55 -10.64
C PHE A 218 19.43 -13.45 -11.20
N PRO A 219 20.09 -13.67 -12.36
CA PRO A 219 20.15 -14.94 -13.11
C PRO A 219 20.86 -16.03 -12.29
N GLY A 220 20.47 -17.29 -12.46
CA GLY A 220 21.07 -18.41 -11.73
C GLY A 220 20.08 -19.56 -11.49
N LYS A 221 19.69 -19.75 -10.22
CA LYS A 221 18.82 -20.85 -9.79
C LYS A 221 17.39 -20.79 -10.36
N CYS A 222 16.90 -19.60 -10.68
CA CYS A 222 15.56 -19.39 -11.25
C CYS A 222 15.61 -19.23 -12.77
N CYS A 223 14.58 -19.75 -13.46
CA CYS A 223 14.45 -19.61 -14.91
C CYS A 223 13.71 -18.30 -15.26
N PRO A 224 14.21 -17.49 -16.22
CA PRO A 224 13.47 -16.33 -16.69
C PRO A 224 12.25 -16.75 -17.53
N VAL A 225 11.17 -15.99 -17.43
CA VAL A 225 10.03 -16.06 -18.36
C VAL A 225 10.10 -14.89 -19.32
N PRO A 226 9.94 -15.11 -20.64
CA PRO A 226 9.89 -14.02 -21.61
C PRO A 226 8.78 -13.02 -21.26
N SER A 227 9.11 -11.74 -21.35
CA SER A 227 8.14 -10.68 -21.12
C SER A 227 7.27 -10.44 -22.35
N ARG A 228 5.97 -10.32 -22.11
CA ARG A 228 4.95 -9.98 -23.10
C ARG A 228 4.12 -8.82 -22.58
N GLU A 229 3.70 -7.91 -23.46
CA GLU A 229 2.66 -6.95 -23.13
C GLU A 229 1.31 -7.67 -23.13
N ILE A 230 0.57 -7.60 -22.01
CA ILE A 230 -0.79 -8.12 -21.93
C ILE A 230 -1.66 -7.52 -23.04
N THR A 231 -2.58 -8.31 -23.59
CA THR A 231 -3.52 -7.81 -24.59
C THR A 231 -4.65 -7.00 -23.96
N ARG A 232 -5.32 -6.19 -24.78
CA ARG A 232 -6.49 -5.42 -24.37
C ARG A 232 -7.64 -6.34 -23.96
N GLU A 233 -7.80 -7.46 -24.67
CA GLU A 233 -8.85 -8.45 -24.43
C GLU A 233 -8.65 -9.12 -23.06
N GLU A 234 -7.40 -9.46 -22.71
CA GLU A 234 -7.08 -10.02 -21.41
C GLU A 234 -7.32 -9.02 -20.27
N LEU A 235 -6.94 -7.74 -20.45
CA LEU A 235 -7.21 -6.70 -19.46
C LEU A 235 -8.70 -6.46 -19.24
N GLN A 236 -9.53 -6.54 -20.29
CA GLN A 236 -10.97 -6.36 -20.21
C GLN A 236 -11.69 -7.49 -19.46
N MET A 237 -11.01 -8.60 -19.16
CA MET A 237 -11.57 -9.61 -18.25
C MET A 237 -11.65 -9.07 -16.81
N VAL A 238 -10.83 -8.07 -16.45
CA VAL A 238 -10.77 -7.45 -15.13
C VAL A 238 -11.32 -6.02 -15.13
N HIS A 239 -10.88 -5.21 -16.08
CA HIS A 239 -11.10 -3.78 -16.11
C HIS A 239 -12.15 -3.38 -17.16
N SER A 240 -12.81 -2.24 -16.96
CA SER A 240 -13.65 -1.65 -18.00
C SER A 240 -12.79 -1.19 -19.19
N LEU A 241 -13.41 -1.11 -20.38
CA LEU A 241 -12.77 -0.55 -21.56
C LEU A 241 -12.26 0.89 -21.29
N ASP A 242 -13.08 1.72 -20.64
CA ASP A 242 -12.71 3.09 -20.29
C ASP A 242 -11.44 3.16 -19.42
N HIS A 243 -11.29 2.24 -18.46
CA HIS A 243 -10.08 2.17 -17.63
C HIS A 243 -8.85 1.84 -18.48
N VAL A 244 -8.95 0.80 -19.31
CA VAL A 244 -7.84 0.38 -20.18
C VAL A 244 -7.44 1.52 -21.11
N GLU A 245 -8.39 2.17 -21.77
CA GLU A 245 -8.12 3.29 -22.67
C GLU A 245 -7.55 4.52 -21.94
N SER A 246 -8.02 4.81 -20.72
CA SER A 246 -7.46 5.89 -19.91
C SER A 246 -5.97 5.68 -19.59
N VAL A 247 -5.56 4.43 -19.34
CA VAL A 247 -4.15 4.08 -19.12
C VAL A 247 -3.36 4.16 -20.43
N GLU A 248 -3.89 3.63 -21.53
CA GLU A 248 -3.22 3.66 -22.85
C GLU A 248 -2.90 5.09 -23.33
N VAL A 249 -3.82 6.03 -23.13
CA VAL A 249 -3.64 7.43 -23.56
C VAL A 249 -2.43 8.09 -22.89
N THR A 250 -2.02 7.66 -21.70
CA THR A 250 -0.83 8.20 -21.01
C THR A 250 0.47 8.02 -21.80
N SER A 251 0.53 7.07 -22.73
CA SER A 251 1.69 6.88 -23.61
C SER A 251 1.97 8.07 -24.53
N ASN A 252 0.97 8.94 -24.75
CA ASN A 252 1.08 10.14 -25.59
C ASN A 252 1.25 11.43 -24.75
N ILE A 253 1.43 11.30 -23.43
CA ILE A 253 1.49 12.41 -22.49
C ILE A 253 2.80 12.33 -21.70
N ILE A 254 3.50 13.45 -21.55
CA ILE A 254 4.80 13.51 -20.86
C ILE A 254 4.64 13.15 -19.36
N SER A 255 3.62 13.71 -18.71
CA SER A 255 3.29 13.50 -17.30
C SER A 255 1.78 13.62 -17.11
N SER A 256 1.20 12.75 -16.30
CA SER A 256 -0.22 12.75 -15.95
C SER A 256 -0.42 12.12 -14.56
N TYR A 257 -1.58 12.36 -13.97
CA TYR A 257 -1.98 11.78 -12.68
C TYR A 257 -3.43 11.30 -12.76
N PHE A 258 -3.67 10.06 -12.36
CA PHE A 258 -5.03 9.52 -12.20
C PHE A 258 -5.65 9.99 -10.87
N THR A 259 -4.81 10.06 -9.85
CA THR A 259 -5.08 10.59 -8.50
C THR A 259 -3.83 11.35 -8.04
N PRO A 260 -3.88 12.16 -6.95
CA PRO A 260 -2.73 12.96 -6.50
C PRO A 260 -1.44 12.16 -6.23
N ASP A 261 -1.57 10.85 -5.99
CA ASP A 261 -0.51 9.91 -5.67
C ASP A 261 -0.21 8.90 -6.81
N THR A 262 -1.03 8.81 -7.86
CA THR A 262 -0.87 7.80 -8.92
C THR A 262 -0.49 8.47 -10.23
N TYR A 263 0.81 8.56 -10.46
CA TYR A 263 1.40 9.23 -11.60
C TYR A 263 1.51 8.31 -12.83
N ALA A 264 1.66 8.93 -13.99
CA ALA A 264 2.08 8.25 -15.21
C ALA A 264 2.92 9.16 -16.12
N ASN A 265 3.85 8.54 -16.85
CA ASN A 265 4.62 9.14 -17.92
C ASN A 265 4.39 8.36 -19.23
N GLU A 266 5.05 8.76 -20.31
CA GLU A 266 4.93 8.14 -21.64
C GLU A 266 5.26 6.63 -21.69
N HIS A 267 5.94 6.09 -20.67
CA HIS A 267 6.30 4.68 -20.57
C HIS A 267 5.40 3.88 -19.63
N SER A 268 4.54 4.55 -18.84
CA SER A 268 3.69 3.91 -17.82
C SER A 268 2.75 2.85 -18.39
N ALA A 269 2.05 3.17 -19.49
CA ALA A 269 1.11 2.22 -20.10
C ALA A 269 1.82 0.91 -20.50
N ARG A 270 3.00 1.02 -21.13
CA ARG A 270 3.82 -0.14 -21.49
C ARG A 270 4.31 -0.90 -20.25
N ALA A 271 4.80 -0.20 -19.23
CA ALA A 271 5.25 -0.83 -17.99
C ALA A 271 4.12 -1.61 -17.31
N ALA A 272 2.92 -1.03 -17.23
CA ALA A 272 1.73 -1.68 -16.67
C ALA A 272 1.30 -2.90 -17.48
N ARG A 273 1.37 -2.84 -18.82
CA ARG A 273 1.09 -4.01 -19.68
C ARG A 273 2.12 -5.12 -19.53
N LEU A 274 3.40 -4.80 -19.36
CA LEU A 274 4.45 -5.77 -19.11
C LEU A 274 4.28 -6.44 -17.73
N ALA A 275 3.94 -5.65 -16.70
CA ALA A 275 3.66 -6.15 -15.36
C ALA A 275 2.50 -7.17 -15.38
N ALA A 276 1.37 -6.79 -15.96
CA ALA A 276 0.20 -7.65 -16.08
C ALA A 276 0.48 -8.88 -16.98
N GLY A 277 1.21 -8.71 -18.07
CA GLY A 277 1.55 -9.79 -19.00
C GLY A 277 2.47 -10.85 -18.38
N LEU A 278 3.51 -10.42 -17.64
CA LEU A 278 4.36 -11.33 -16.87
C LEU A 278 3.55 -12.11 -15.83
N CYS A 279 2.62 -11.45 -15.12
CA CYS A 279 1.76 -12.11 -14.15
C CYS A 279 0.80 -13.14 -14.80
N ALA A 280 0.21 -12.81 -15.96
CA ALA A 280 -0.66 -13.71 -16.70
C ALA A 280 0.10 -14.94 -17.21
N ASP A 281 1.26 -14.73 -17.85
CA ASP A 281 2.05 -15.81 -18.43
C ASP A 281 2.64 -16.72 -17.33
N LEU A 282 3.12 -16.16 -16.21
CA LEU A 282 3.55 -16.94 -15.05
C LEU A 282 2.41 -17.79 -14.47
N ALA A 283 1.21 -17.22 -14.33
CA ALA A 283 0.05 -17.96 -13.84
C ALA A 283 -0.31 -19.13 -14.77
N SER A 284 -0.34 -18.89 -16.09
CA SER A 284 -0.61 -19.92 -17.10
C SER A 284 0.41 -21.05 -17.07
N GLU A 285 1.71 -20.72 -16.99
CA GLU A 285 2.80 -21.70 -16.95
C GLU A 285 2.76 -22.58 -15.69
N ILE A 286 2.40 -22.01 -14.53
CA ILE A 286 2.29 -22.77 -13.28
C ILE A 286 1.05 -23.66 -13.28
N VAL A 287 -0.10 -23.15 -13.71
CA VAL A 287 -1.36 -23.92 -13.76
C VAL A 287 -1.24 -25.10 -14.74
N SER A 288 -0.63 -24.86 -15.90
CA SER A 288 -0.37 -25.86 -16.94
C SER A 288 0.71 -26.89 -16.55
N GLY A 289 1.46 -26.63 -15.46
CA GLY A 289 2.50 -27.53 -14.95
C GLY A 289 3.83 -27.47 -15.71
N HIS A 290 4.05 -26.40 -16.48
CA HIS A 290 5.36 -26.11 -17.11
C HIS A 290 6.34 -25.53 -16.09
N ALA A 291 5.84 -24.84 -15.07
CA ALA A 291 6.61 -24.39 -13.91
C ALA A 291 5.99 -24.88 -12.60
N LYS A 292 6.81 -24.99 -11.55
CA LYS A 292 6.32 -25.37 -10.21
C LYS A 292 5.64 -24.19 -9.51
N ASN A 293 6.37 -23.08 -9.44
CA ASN A 293 5.98 -21.82 -8.80
C ASN A 293 6.74 -20.66 -9.48
N GLY A 294 6.37 -19.43 -9.15
CA GLY A 294 7.05 -18.27 -9.72
C GLY A 294 6.95 -16.99 -8.91
N PHE A 295 7.80 -16.04 -9.27
CA PHE A 295 7.84 -14.69 -8.71
C PHE A 295 7.81 -13.65 -9.84
N ALA A 296 6.79 -12.80 -9.88
CA ALA A 296 6.67 -11.67 -10.78
C ALA A 296 7.31 -10.43 -10.12
N LEU A 297 8.53 -10.10 -10.54
CA LEU A 297 9.26 -8.92 -10.11
C LEU A 297 8.85 -7.72 -10.99
N VAL A 298 7.66 -7.20 -10.72
CA VAL A 298 6.94 -6.28 -11.62
C VAL A 298 6.72 -4.89 -11.02
N ARG A 299 6.54 -3.89 -11.89
CA ARG A 299 6.00 -2.57 -11.53
C ARG A 299 5.32 -1.90 -12.73
N PRO A 300 4.32 -1.02 -12.53
CA PRO A 300 3.70 -0.61 -11.25
C PRO A 300 3.00 -1.75 -10.49
N PRO A 301 2.71 -1.59 -9.17
CA PRO A 301 1.87 -2.52 -8.41
C PRO A 301 0.43 -2.55 -8.95
N GLY A 302 -0.42 -3.42 -8.39
CA GLY A 302 -1.76 -3.66 -8.94
C GLY A 302 -2.93 -3.70 -7.96
N HIS A 303 -2.74 -4.09 -6.70
CA HIS A 303 -3.89 -4.47 -5.84
C HIS A 303 -4.90 -3.34 -5.50
N HIS A 304 -4.53 -2.06 -5.68
CA HIS A 304 -5.44 -0.92 -5.52
C HIS A 304 -6.23 -0.58 -6.80
N ALA A 305 -5.80 -1.05 -7.97
CA ALA A 305 -6.50 -0.81 -9.22
C ALA A 305 -7.83 -1.59 -9.24
N GLY A 306 -8.93 -0.87 -9.31
CA GLY A 306 -10.29 -1.42 -9.35
C GLY A 306 -10.74 -1.76 -10.77
N VAL A 307 -12.02 -2.03 -10.95
CA VAL A 307 -12.59 -2.31 -12.29
C VAL A 307 -12.44 -1.08 -13.20
N ARG A 308 -12.59 0.13 -12.65
CA ARG A 308 -12.68 1.38 -13.41
C ARG A 308 -11.61 2.42 -13.12
N GLN A 309 -10.77 2.20 -12.11
CA GLN A 309 -9.92 3.25 -11.55
C GLN A 309 -8.50 2.77 -11.26
N ALA A 310 -7.53 3.54 -11.74
CA ALA A 310 -6.14 3.51 -11.28
C ALA A 310 -6.00 4.43 -10.04
N MET A 311 -5.40 3.92 -8.98
CA MET A 311 -5.17 4.63 -7.71
C MET A 311 -4.14 3.90 -6.86
N GLY A 312 -3.63 4.54 -5.80
CA GLY A 312 -2.71 3.90 -4.86
C GLY A 312 -1.45 3.33 -5.54
N PHE A 313 -0.89 4.09 -6.49
CA PHE A 313 0.26 3.72 -7.31
C PHE A 313 -0.03 2.62 -8.36
N CYS A 314 -1.24 2.07 -8.39
CA CYS A 314 -1.61 0.92 -9.21
C CYS A 314 -2.32 1.36 -10.50
N LEU A 315 -1.88 0.83 -11.65
CA LEU A 315 -2.49 1.11 -12.96
C LEU A 315 -3.41 -0.02 -13.43
N HIS A 316 -2.93 -1.27 -13.42
CA HIS A 316 -3.73 -2.46 -13.70
C HIS A 316 -3.59 -3.45 -12.55
N ASN A 317 -4.62 -4.24 -12.29
CA ASN A 317 -4.60 -5.19 -11.17
C ASN A 317 -3.92 -6.50 -11.58
N ASN A 318 -2.61 -6.56 -11.35
CA ASN A 318 -1.75 -7.68 -11.74
C ASN A 318 -2.22 -9.03 -11.14
N ALA A 319 -2.61 -9.06 -9.86
CA ALA A 319 -3.05 -10.27 -9.19
C ALA A 319 -4.42 -10.76 -9.70
N ALA A 320 -5.34 -9.82 -9.98
CA ALA A 320 -6.62 -10.17 -10.59
C ALA A 320 -6.46 -10.68 -12.03
N VAL A 321 -5.60 -10.07 -12.82
CA VAL A 321 -5.24 -10.55 -14.17
C VAL A 321 -4.66 -11.96 -14.11
N ALA A 322 -3.74 -12.23 -13.18
CA ALA A 322 -3.19 -13.56 -12.98
C ALA A 322 -4.24 -14.58 -12.56
N ALA A 323 -5.21 -14.20 -11.71
CA ALA A 323 -6.29 -15.09 -11.29
C ALA A 323 -7.19 -15.49 -12.48
N LEU A 324 -7.55 -14.54 -13.35
CA LEU A 324 -8.35 -14.84 -14.53
C LEU A 324 -7.55 -15.63 -15.58
N ALA A 325 -6.27 -15.32 -15.78
CA ALA A 325 -5.40 -16.12 -16.64
C ALA A 325 -5.27 -17.57 -16.14
N ALA A 326 -5.15 -17.77 -14.83
CA ALA A 326 -5.17 -19.09 -14.21
C ALA A 326 -6.50 -19.83 -14.45
N GLN A 327 -7.64 -19.12 -14.39
CA GLN A 327 -8.95 -19.71 -14.68
C GLN A 327 -9.08 -20.14 -16.14
N VAL A 328 -8.59 -19.31 -17.09
CA VAL A 328 -8.53 -19.66 -18.52
C VAL A 328 -7.63 -20.88 -18.74
N ALA A 329 -6.53 -21.00 -17.98
CA ALA A 329 -5.64 -22.17 -18.00
C ALA A 329 -6.20 -23.40 -17.28
N GLY A 330 -7.39 -23.32 -16.66
CA GLY A 330 -8.13 -24.45 -16.11
C GLY A 330 -8.23 -24.52 -14.57
N ALA A 331 -7.74 -23.52 -13.83
CA ALA A 331 -7.98 -23.44 -12.39
C ALA A 331 -9.45 -23.09 -12.11
N ARG A 332 -10.15 -23.86 -11.28
CA ARG A 332 -11.56 -23.56 -10.93
C ARG A 332 -11.65 -22.70 -9.67
N LYS A 333 -10.75 -22.92 -8.72
CA LYS A 333 -10.65 -22.18 -7.47
C LYS A 333 -9.28 -21.53 -7.33
N VAL A 334 -9.25 -20.21 -7.25
CA VAL A 334 -8.01 -19.43 -7.06
C VAL A 334 -8.04 -18.78 -5.69
N LEU A 335 -6.97 -18.94 -4.91
CA LEU A 335 -6.78 -18.22 -3.66
C LEU A 335 -5.84 -17.03 -3.92
N ILE A 336 -6.23 -15.84 -3.49
CA ILE A 336 -5.35 -14.67 -3.42
C ILE A 336 -5.12 -14.35 -1.95
N VAL A 337 -3.87 -14.42 -1.49
CA VAL A 337 -3.46 -13.93 -0.17
C VAL A 337 -2.69 -12.63 -0.36
N ASP A 338 -3.25 -11.54 0.12
CA ASP A 338 -2.62 -10.23 0.12
C ASP A 338 -2.06 -9.92 1.49
N TRP A 339 -0.73 -9.82 1.58
CA TRP A 339 -0.03 -9.44 2.81
C TRP A 339 0.58 -8.04 2.74
N ASP A 340 0.32 -7.29 1.68
CA ASP A 340 0.66 -5.87 1.63
C ASP A 340 0.03 -5.18 2.86
N VAL A 341 0.74 -4.19 3.43
CA VAL A 341 0.26 -3.52 4.64
C VAL A 341 -1.02 -2.73 4.38
N HIS A 342 -1.33 -2.41 3.12
CA HIS A 342 -2.55 -1.75 2.70
C HIS A 342 -3.58 -2.77 2.23
N HIS A 343 -4.86 -2.47 2.45
CA HIS A 343 -5.93 -3.28 1.89
C HIS A 343 -5.95 -3.13 0.36
N GLY A 344 -5.83 -4.25 -0.37
CA GLY A 344 -6.03 -4.32 -1.82
C GLY A 344 -7.50 -4.11 -2.23
N ASN A 345 -8.00 -2.89 -2.06
CA ASN A 345 -9.40 -2.53 -2.30
C ASN A 345 -9.85 -2.81 -3.74
N GLY A 346 -8.95 -2.68 -4.71
CA GLY A 346 -9.25 -2.99 -6.11
C GLY A 346 -9.46 -4.49 -6.32
N THR A 347 -8.58 -5.31 -5.73
CA THR A 347 -8.71 -6.77 -5.77
C THR A 347 -10.01 -7.23 -5.11
N GLN A 348 -10.37 -6.66 -3.95
CA GLN A 348 -11.66 -6.94 -3.32
C GLN A 348 -12.83 -6.53 -4.23
N GLU A 349 -12.83 -5.31 -4.78
CA GLU A 349 -13.89 -4.82 -5.66
C GLU A 349 -14.13 -5.78 -6.85
N ILE A 350 -13.06 -6.25 -7.49
CA ILE A 350 -13.13 -7.14 -8.65
C ILE A 350 -13.77 -8.49 -8.28
N PHE A 351 -13.47 -9.03 -7.09
CA PHE A 351 -13.92 -10.36 -6.67
C PHE A 351 -15.02 -10.37 -5.61
N GLU A 352 -15.57 -9.21 -5.24
CA GLU A 352 -16.57 -9.05 -4.17
C GLU A 352 -17.79 -9.97 -4.35
N ASN A 353 -18.12 -10.30 -5.60
CA ASN A 353 -19.26 -11.14 -5.97
C ASN A 353 -18.86 -12.53 -6.50
N SER A 354 -17.60 -12.94 -6.33
CA SER A 354 -17.06 -14.19 -6.87
C SER A 354 -16.84 -15.22 -5.78
N LYS A 355 -17.24 -16.48 -6.05
CA LYS A 355 -16.91 -17.64 -5.20
C LYS A 355 -15.77 -18.50 -5.76
N SER A 356 -15.43 -18.31 -7.03
CA SER A 356 -14.33 -19.04 -7.66
C SER A 356 -12.97 -18.45 -7.28
N VAL A 357 -12.96 -17.23 -6.74
CA VAL A 357 -11.78 -16.58 -6.19
C VAL A 357 -12.03 -16.28 -4.72
N LEU A 358 -11.15 -16.75 -3.84
CA LEU A 358 -11.13 -16.41 -2.43
C LEU A 358 -10.04 -15.37 -2.21
N TYR A 359 -10.40 -14.21 -1.69
CA TYR A 359 -9.47 -13.13 -1.37
C TYR A 359 -9.31 -13.00 0.15
N ILE A 360 -8.08 -13.11 0.63
CA ILE A 360 -7.73 -12.94 2.04
C ILE A 360 -6.70 -11.82 2.16
N SER A 361 -7.00 -10.77 2.91
CA SER A 361 -6.10 -9.62 3.09
C SER A 361 -5.72 -9.42 4.56
N LEU A 362 -4.44 -9.22 4.82
CA LEU A 362 -3.91 -8.86 6.14
C LEU A 362 -3.28 -7.47 6.06
N HIS A 363 -3.97 -6.47 6.58
CA HIS A 363 -3.58 -5.07 6.36
C HIS A 363 -3.75 -4.22 7.62
N ARG A 364 -3.00 -3.14 7.72
CA ARG A 364 -3.19 -2.13 8.76
C ARG A 364 -4.45 -1.32 8.44
N HIS A 365 -5.33 -1.16 9.41
CA HIS A 365 -6.64 -0.54 9.20
C HIS A 365 -6.91 0.59 10.20
N GLU A 366 -6.60 0.39 11.48
CA GLU A 366 -6.81 1.38 12.55
C GLU A 366 -8.23 1.96 12.62
N GLY A 367 -9.22 1.15 12.24
CA GLY A 367 -10.62 1.56 12.15
C GLY A 367 -10.90 2.53 11.00
N GLY A 368 -10.36 2.25 9.82
CA GLY A 368 -10.51 3.03 8.60
C GLY A 368 -9.63 4.28 8.51
N LYS A 369 -8.68 4.45 9.45
CA LYS A 369 -7.80 5.63 9.50
C LYS A 369 -6.49 5.45 8.73
N PHE A 370 -6.14 4.20 8.41
CA PHE A 370 -4.99 3.88 7.58
C PHE A 370 -5.45 3.71 6.13
N TYR A 371 -4.65 4.18 5.17
CA TYR A 371 -4.99 4.10 3.74
C TYR A 371 -5.22 2.64 3.32
N PRO A 372 -6.21 2.33 2.46
CA PRO A 372 -7.19 3.25 1.82
C PRO A 372 -8.46 3.48 2.66
N GLY A 373 -8.54 2.95 3.88
CA GLY A 373 -9.68 3.09 4.79
C GLY A 373 -10.75 1.99 4.67
N THR A 374 -10.69 1.16 3.62
CA THR A 374 -11.58 0.00 3.41
C THR A 374 -11.00 -1.27 4.05
N GLY A 375 -11.70 -2.41 3.89
CA GLY A 375 -11.23 -3.71 4.37
C GLY A 375 -11.59 -3.97 5.84
N ALA A 376 -12.71 -3.44 6.32
CA ALA A 376 -13.18 -3.79 7.65
C ALA A 376 -13.50 -5.30 7.75
N ALA A 377 -13.44 -5.86 8.97
CA ALA A 377 -13.59 -7.31 9.17
C ALA A 377 -14.98 -7.85 8.77
N ASP A 378 -15.99 -6.97 8.69
CA ASP A 378 -17.37 -7.26 8.28
C ASP A 378 -17.64 -7.04 6.79
N GLU A 379 -16.66 -6.55 6.03
CA GLU A 379 -16.68 -6.56 4.56
C GLU A 379 -16.30 -7.97 4.07
N VAL A 380 -17.32 -8.82 3.85
CA VAL A 380 -17.12 -10.27 3.61
C VAL A 380 -17.42 -10.74 2.19
N GLY A 381 -17.64 -9.81 1.25
CA GLY A 381 -18.18 -10.10 -0.08
C GLY A 381 -19.70 -9.85 -0.14
N ARG A 382 -20.28 -9.94 -1.34
CA ARG A 382 -21.66 -9.55 -1.63
C ARG A 382 -22.32 -10.49 -2.63
N MET A 383 -23.62 -10.26 -2.85
CA MET A 383 -24.45 -10.92 -3.87
C MET A 383 -24.34 -12.45 -3.83
N GLY A 384 -24.39 -13.02 -2.63
CA GLY A 384 -24.32 -14.45 -2.42
C GLY A 384 -22.92 -15.00 -2.27
N ALA A 385 -21.85 -14.21 -2.49
CA ALA A 385 -20.44 -14.57 -2.28
C ALA A 385 -19.90 -14.19 -0.89
N GLU A 386 -20.77 -13.97 0.09
CA GLU A 386 -20.38 -13.69 1.47
C GLU A 386 -19.49 -14.82 2.03
N GLY A 387 -18.39 -14.42 2.68
CA GLY A 387 -17.33 -15.30 3.19
C GLY A 387 -16.12 -15.45 2.27
N TYR A 388 -16.19 -15.02 1.00
CA TYR A 388 -15.10 -15.15 0.03
C TYR A 388 -14.18 -13.92 -0.06
N CYS A 389 -14.50 -12.85 0.67
CA CYS A 389 -13.54 -11.83 1.08
C CYS A 389 -13.29 -11.96 2.58
N VAL A 390 -12.03 -12.11 2.98
CA VAL A 390 -11.62 -12.30 4.36
C VAL A 390 -10.60 -11.23 4.74
N ASN A 391 -11.08 -10.21 5.44
CA ASN A 391 -10.25 -9.11 5.91
C ASN A 391 -9.74 -9.35 7.33
N ILE A 392 -8.44 -9.17 7.54
CA ILE A 392 -7.76 -9.23 8.84
C ILE A 392 -7.19 -7.83 9.17
N PRO A 393 -8.04 -6.91 9.67
CA PRO A 393 -7.67 -5.51 9.87
C PRO A 393 -6.88 -5.31 11.15
N TRP A 394 -5.58 -5.02 11.05
CA TRP A 394 -4.77 -4.69 12.21
C TRP A 394 -5.19 -3.36 12.82
N SER A 395 -5.41 -3.37 14.13
CA SER A 395 -5.90 -2.19 14.85
C SER A 395 -4.81 -1.16 15.19
N ARG A 396 -3.55 -1.43 14.82
CA ARG A 396 -2.38 -0.60 15.14
C ARG A 396 -1.22 -0.90 14.17
N GLY A 397 -0.26 0.03 14.07
CA GLY A 397 1.07 -0.25 13.53
C GLY A 397 1.95 -1.11 14.47
N GLY A 398 3.19 -1.38 14.04
CA GLY A 398 4.15 -2.20 14.79
C GLY A 398 3.77 -3.68 14.89
N VAL A 399 2.96 -4.18 13.95
CA VAL A 399 2.57 -5.59 13.84
C VAL A 399 3.76 -6.38 13.29
N GLY A 400 4.16 -7.45 13.97
CA GLY A 400 5.31 -8.27 13.58
C GLY A 400 4.96 -9.73 13.36
N ASP A 401 5.99 -10.55 13.17
CA ASP A 401 5.90 -11.95 12.76
C ASP A 401 4.89 -12.77 13.58
N ASN A 402 4.88 -12.63 14.91
CA ASN A 402 4.00 -13.41 15.78
C ASN A 402 2.51 -13.16 15.51
N ASP A 403 2.13 -11.92 15.23
CA ASP A 403 0.73 -11.57 14.93
C ASP A 403 0.32 -12.15 13.56
N TYR A 404 1.20 -12.06 12.56
CA TYR A 404 0.98 -12.67 11.25
C TYR A 404 0.90 -14.19 11.32
N PHE A 405 1.83 -14.86 12.00
CA PHE A 405 1.80 -16.32 12.17
C PHE A 405 0.53 -16.78 12.86
N PHE A 406 0.10 -16.06 13.89
CA PHE A 406 -1.12 -16.37 14.60
C PHE A 406 -2.36 -16.23 13.71
N ALA A 407 -2.45 -15.16 12.90
CA ALA A 407 -3.53 -15.02 11.93
C ALA A 407 -3.49 -16.09 10.84
N PHE A 408 -2.28 -16.49 10.38
CA PHE A 408 -2.14 -17.57 9.41
C PHE A 408 -2.64 -18.90 9.96
N GLN A 409 -2.17 -19.29 11.15
CA GLN A 409 -2.53 -20.56 11.78
C GLN A 409 -4.03 -20.67 12.11
N HIS A 410 -4.66 -19.56 12.52
CA HIS A 410 -6.04 -19.60 13.02
C HIS A 410 -7.11 -19.14 12.03
N VAL A 411 -6.74 -18.38 10.99
CA VAL A 411 -7.69 -17.83 10.00
C VAL A 411 -7.29 -18.25 8.58
N VAL A 412 -6.11 -17.83 8.10
CA VAL A 412 -5.74 -17.98 6.67
C VAL A 412 -5.67 -19.45 6.28
N LEU A 413 -4.88 -20.27 6.99
CA LEU A 413 -4.65 -21.67 6.63
C LEU A 413 -5.89 -22.54 6.80
N PRO A 414 -6.71 -22.41 7.88
CA PRO A 414 -7.96 -23.15 7.98
C PRO A 414 -8.93 -22.85 6.84
N ILE A 415 -9.14 -21.56 6.51
CA ILE A 415 -10.04 -21.16 5.40
C ILE A 415 -9.47 -21.65 4.07
N ALA A 416 -8.17 -21.43 3.81
CA ALA A 416 -7.53 -21.87 2.57
C ALA A 416 -7.58 -23.40 2.41
N SER A 417 -7.46 -24.16 3.50
CA SER A 417 -7.56 -25.63 3.48
C SER A 417 -8.98 -26.10 3.18
N GLU A 418 -10.01 -25.47 3.76
CA GLU A 418 -11.41 -25.76 3.45
C GLU A 418 -11.77 -25.35 2.02
N PHE A 419 -11.29 -24.19 1.56
CA PHE A 419 -11.47 -23.72 0.20
C PHE A 419 -10.75 -24.60 -0.83
N ALA A 420 -9.63 -25.24 -0.47
CA ALA A 420 -8.84 -26.15 -1.31
C ALA A 420 -8.58 -25.60 -2.73
N PRO A 421 -7.74 -24.55 -2.87
CA PRO A 421 -7.47 -23.89 -4.14
C PRO A 421 -6.72 -24.79 -5.13
N ASP A 422 -7.01 -24.62 -6.42
CA ASP A 422 -6.24 -25.25 -7.51
C ASP A 422 -4.94 -24.47 -7.79
N PHE A 423 -4.93 -23.17 -7.47
CA PHE A 423 -3.83 -22.25 -7.66
C PHE A 423 -3.87 -21.13 -6.60
N THR A 424 -2.70 -20.71 -6.13
CA THR A 424 -2.58 -19.64 -5.13
C THR A 424 -1.69 -18.51 -5.65
N ILE A 425 -2.18 -17.30 -5.50
CA ILE A 425 -1.48 -16.05 -5.78
C ILE A 425 -1.21 -15.37 -4.45
N ILE A 426 0.01 -14.82 -4.31
CA ILE A 426 0.36 -13.95 -3.20
C ILE A 426 0.56 -12.54 -3.77
N SER A 427 -0.32 -11.61 -3.39
CA SER A 427 -0.07 -10.17 -3.54
C SER A 427 0.94 -9.78 -2.47
N ALA A 428 2.21 -9.72 -2.88
CA ALA A 428 3.35 -9.62 -1.99
C ALA A 428 3.87 -8.19 -1.89
N GLY A 429 3.18 -7.38 -1.10
CA GLY A 429 3.74 -6.13 -0.59
C GLY A 429 4.77 -6.38 0.50
N PHE A 430 5.88 -5.65 0.48
CA PHE A 430 6.90 -5.75 1.53
C PHE A 430 6.95 -4.50 2.41
N ASP A 431 5.86 -3.74 2.47
CA ASP A 431 5.70 -2.54 3.31
C ASP A 431 5.17 -2.82 4.72
N ALA A 432 4.73 -4.05 5.01
CA ALA A 432 4.58 -4.50 6.40
C ALA A 432 5.95 -4.81 7.06
N ALA A 433 7.04 -4.74 6.30
CA ALA A 433 8.36 -5.09 6.77
C ALA A 433 8.93 -4.06 7.77
N ARG A 434 9.78 -4.54 8.67
CA ARG A 434 10.59 -3.68 9.55
C ARG A 434 11.30 -2.60 8.75
N GLY A 435 11.14 -1.35 9.18
CA GLY A 435 11.81 -0.18 8.61
C GLY A 435 11.13 0.40 7.36
N ASP A 436 10.00 -0.16 6.92
CA ASP A 436 9.20 0.47 5.87
C ASP A 436 8.56 1.78 6.36
N PRO A 437 8.68 2.87 5.60
CA PRO A 437 8.20 4.20 6.01
C PRO A 437 6.69 4.38 5.95
N LEU A 438 5.97 3.58 5.15
CA LEU A 438 4.53 3.72 4.94
C LEU A 438 3.76 2.80 5.90
N GLY A 439 4.17 1.53 5.99
CA GLY A 439 3.48 0.56 6.85
C GLY A 439 3.76 0.74 8.34
N CYS A 440 5.00 1.08 8.71
CA CYS A 440 5.47 1.17 10.11
C CYS A 440 5.13 -0.09 10.93
N CYS A 441 5.25 -1.26 10.32
CA CYS A 441 5.11 -2.58 10.93
C CYS A 441 6.50 -3.20 11.17
N ASP A 442 6.55 -4.43 11.68
CA ASP A 442 7.78 -5.09 12.12
C ASP A 442 7.91 -6.54 11.61
N VAL A 443 7.34 -6.85 10.44
CA VAL A 443 7.51 -8.17 9.82
C VAL A 443 8.95 -8.31 9.33
N THR A 444 9.58 -9.45 9.59
CA THR A 444 10.96 -9.73 9.20
C THR A 444 11.01 -10.56 7.92
N PRO A 445 12.17 -10.62 7.23
CA PRO A 445 12.36 -11.55 6.11
C PRO A 445 12.07 -13.02 6.47
N ASP A 446 12.36 -13.42 7.72
CA ASP A 446 12.03 -14.76 8.21
C ASP A 446 10.51 -14.95 8.36
N GLY A 447 9.79 -13.88 8.74
CA GLY A 447 8.34 -13.81 8.72
C GLY A 447 7.75 -14.12 7.35
N TYR A 448 8.20 -13.40 6.32
CA TYR A 448 7.74 -13.62 4.94
C TYR A 448 8.10 -15.02 4.41
N ALA A 449 9.30 -15.53 4.72
CA ALA A 449 9.70 -16.88 4.37
C ALA A 449 8.77 -17.93 5.01
N GLN A 450 8.44 -17.77 6.29
CA GLN A 450 7.55 -18.68 7.00
C GLN A 450 6.11 -18.63 6.44
N MET A 451 5.57 -17.43 6.15
CA MET A 451 4.25 -17.29 5.52
C MET A 451 4.20 -17.96 4.14
N THR A 452 5.24 -17.76 3.33
CA THR A 452 5.38 -18.42 2.02
C THR A 452 5.42 -19.93 2.18
N HIS A 453 6.17 -20.45 3.15
CA HIS A 453 6.29 -21.89 3.38
C HIS A 453 4.95 -22.52 3.76
N MET A 454 4.18 -21.87 4.63
CA MET A 454 2.84 -22.32 5.02
C MET A 454 1.87 -22.37 3.83
N LEU A 455 1.86 -21.37 2.95
CA LEU A 455 1.01 -21.35 1.76
C LEU A 455 1.45 -22.33 0.68
N ASN A 456 2.76 -22.52 0.52
CA ASN A 456 3.33 -23.47 -0.43
C ASN A 456 2.89 -24.91 -0.10
N ALA A 457 2.72 -25.25 1.18
CA ALA A 457 2.21 -26.56 1.62
C ALA A 457 0.75 -26.79 1.21
N ILE A 458 -0.13 -25.79 1.39
CA ILE A 458 -1.56 -25.90 1.00
C ILE A 458 -1.71 -25.97 -0.52
N SER A 459 -0.89 -25.21 -1.26
CA SER A 459 -1.02 -25.06 -2.71
C SER A 459 -0.32 -26.19 -3.48
N SER A 460 0.18 -27.23 -2.81
CA SER A 460 0.99 -28.30 -3.41
C SER A 460 2.15 -27.76 -4.27
N GLY A 461 2.72 -26.63 -3.87
CA GLY A 461 3.77 -25.95 -4.61
C GLY A 461 3.32 -25.03 -5.74
N LYS A 462 2.04 -25.01 -6.16
CA LYS A 462 1.52 -24.16 -7.25
C LYS A 462 1.22 -22.75 -6.76
N LEU A 463 2.27 -21.94 -6.70
CA LEU A 463 2.23 -20.61 -6.10
C LEU A 463 2.82 -19.57 -7.05
N LEU A 464 2.11 -18.46 -7.27
CA LEU A 464 2.64 -17.26 -7.90
C LEU A 464 2.73 -16.14 -6.88
N VAL A 465 3.91 -15.54 -6.75
CA VAL A 465 4.12 -14.34 -5.93
C VAL A 465 4.19 -13.14 -6.85
N THR A 466 3.36 -12.12 -6.65
CA THR A 466 3.35 -10.87 -7.42
C THR A 466 3.78 -9.71 -6.54
N LEU A 467 4.85 -8.99 -6.91
CA LEU A 467 5.31 -7.84 -6.12
C LEU A 467 4.26 -6.71 -6.14
N GLU A 468 3.89 -6.22 -4.95
CA GLU A 468 3.00 -5.05 -4.75
C GLU A 468 3.81 -3.87 -4.18
N GLY A 469 3.53 -3.43 -2.94
CA GLY A 469 4.21 -2.35 -2.23
C GLY A 469 5.56 -2.71 -1.59
N GLY A 470 6.03 -1.87 -0.67
CA GLY A 470 7.35 -1.95 -0.03
C GLY A 470 8.35 -0.94 -0.57
N TYR A 471 8.84 -0.06 0.31
CA TYR A 471 9.47 1.21 -0.09
C TYR A 471 10.81 1.48 0.59
N ASN A 472 11.20 0.64 1.55
CA ASN A 472 12.56 0.54 2.07
C ASN A 472 13.38 -0.48 1.26
N LEU A 473 14.39 -0.02 0.52
CA LEU A 473 15.14 -0.85 -0.44
C LEU A 473 15.82 -2.07 0.21
N ARG A 474 16.38 -1.92 1.42
CA ARG A 474 17.01 -3.04 2.14
C ARG A 474 15.99 -4.08 2.60
N SER A 475 14.88 -3.61 3.15
CA SER A 475 13.82 -4.49 3.67
C SER A 475 13.18 -5.30 2.55
N ILE A 476 12.79 -4.65 1.44
CA ILE A 476 12.17 -5.37 0.31
C ILE A 476 13.13 -6.37 -0.34
N SER A 477 14.42 -6.03 -0.45
CA SER A 477 15.42 -6.93 -1.06
C SER A 477 15.66 -8.17 -0.21
N SER A 478 15.75 -7.99 1.11
CA SER A 478 15.93 -9.10 2.06
C SER A 478 14.69 -9.99 2.10
N SER A 479 13.49 -9.40 2.15
CA SER A 479 12.22 -10.13 2.20
C SER A 479 11.94 -10.88 0.89
N ALA A 480 12.08 -10.24 -0.27
CA ALA A 480 11.90 -10.89 -1.58
C ALA A 480 12.89 -12.05 -1.77
N THR A 481 14.16 -11.87 -1.39
CA THR A 481 15.16 -12.94 -1.42
C THR A 481 14.78 -14.11 -0.52
N ALA A 482 14.27 -13.84 0.68
CA ALA A 482 13.84 -14.88 1.61
C ALA A 482 12.63 -15.67 1.09
N VAL A 483 11.65 -14.99 0.47
CA VAL A 483 10.50 -15.62 -0.19
C VAL A 483 10.96 -16.53 -1.34
N ILE A 484 11.81 -16.03 -2.23
CA ILE A 484 12.26 -16.81 -3.41
C ILE A 484 13.09 -18.03 -2.98
N LYS A 485 13.88 -17.95 -1.92
CA LYS A 485 14.57 -19.12 -1.34
C LYS A 485 13.59 -20.23 -0.94
N VAL A 486 12.44 -19.87 -0.37
CA VAL A 486 11.39 -20.85 -0.05
C VAL A 486 10.77 -21.45 -1.31
N LEU A 487 10.55 -20.65 -2.36
CA LEU A 487 10.06 -21.17 -3.66
C LEU A 487 11.03 -22.19 -4.27
N LEU A 488 12.34 -21.95 -4.11
CA LEU A 488 13.43 -22.85 -4.49
C LEU A 488 13.55 -24.10 -3.60
N GLY A 489 12.76 -24.19 -2.52
CA GLY A 489 12.68 -25.35 -1.64
C GLY A 489 13.50 -25.24 -0.35
N GLU A 490 14.09 -24.09 -0.02
CA GLU A 490 14.72 -23.88 1.28
C GLU A 490 13.64 -23.86 2.39
N SER A 491 13.93 -24.50 3.52
CA SER A 491 13.03 -24.45 4.67
C SER A 491 13.38 -23.27 5.58
N PRO A 492 12.38 -22.49 6.04
CA PRO A 492 12.62 -21.39 6.98
C PRO A 492 13.19 -21.92 8.30
N LYS A 493 14.02 -21.11 8.96
CA LYS A 493 14.71 -21.48 10.22
C LYS A 493 13.86 -21.25 11.49
N CYS A 494 12.68 -20.64 11.37
CA CYS A 494 11.90 -20.18 12.52
C CYS A 494 11.13 -21.32 13.20
N GLU A 495 11.31 -21.49 14.51
CA GLU A 495 10.46 -22.38 15.31
C GLU A 495 9.12 -21.69 15.64
N LEU A 496 8.02 -22.18 15.07
CA LEU A 496 6.66 -21.64 15.27
C LEU A 496 6.14 -21.79 16.71
N ASP A 497 6.65 -22.75 17.49
CA ASP A 497 6.01 -23.25 18.72
C ASP A 497 6.11 -22.33 19.95
N LYS A 498 6.72 -21.14 19.86
CA LYS A 498 7.00 -20.28 21.03
C LYS A 498 6.38 -18.88 20.97
N ASN A 499 5.61 -18.57 19.94
CA ASN A 499 5.28 -17.19 19.62
C ASN A 499 3.81 -16.85 19.95
N LEU A 500 3.61 -16.19 21.09
CA LEU A 500 2.30 -15.63 21.46
C LEU A 500 2.02 -14.36 20.65
N PRO A 501 0.79 -14.17 20.13
CA PRO A 501 0.42 -12.93 19.48
C PRO A 501 0.39 -11.77 20.47
N SER A 502 0.43 -10.55 19.95
CA SER A 502 0.11 -9.37 20.73
C SER A 502 -1.38 -9.39 21.14
N LYS A 503 -1.72 -8.61 22.18
CA LYS A 503 -3.13 -8.48 22.60
C LYS A 503 -4.01 -7.89 21.51
N ALA A 504 -3.46 -6.99 20.69
CA ALA A 504 -4.18 -6.39 19.57
C ALA A 504 -4.40 -7.41 18.46
N GLY A 505 -3.35 -8.13 18.04
CA GLY A 505 -3.43 -9.16 17.01
C GLY A 505 -4.40 -10.28 17.39
N LEU A 506 -4.37 -10.75 18.63
CA LEU A 506 -5.35 -11.72 19.11
C LEU A 506 -6.78 -11.20 19.04
N LYS A 507 -7.03 -9.94 19.45
CA LYS A 507 -8.37 -9.38 19.41
C LYS A 507 -8.87 -9.32 17.97
N THR A 508 -8.04 -8.82 17.04
CA THR A 508 -8.33 -8.83 15.60
C THR A 508 -8.71 -10.23 15.13
N VAL A 509 -7.90 -11.26 15.44
CA VAL A 509 -8.19 -12.64 15.03
C VAL A 509 -9.50 -13.17 15.63
N LEU A 510 -9.81 -12.88 16.90
CA LEU A 510 -11.08 -13.28 17.51
C LEU A 510 -12.29 -12.60 16.86
N ASP A 511 -12.17 -11.31 16.53
CA ASP A 511 -13.23 -10.56 15.86
C ASP A 511 -13.48 -11.11 14.44
N VAL A 512 -12.42 -11.41 13.69
CA VAL A 512 -12.50 -12.06 12.37
C VAL A 512 -13.11 -13.46 12.46
N LEU A 513 -12.64 -14.31 13.39
CA LEU A 513 -13.17 -15.66 13.59
C LEU A 513 -14.67 -15.64 13.88
N LYS A 514 -15.13 -14.70 14.71
CA LYS A 514 -16.55 -14.55 15.06
C LYS A 514 -17.42 -14.25 13.83
N ILE A 515 -16.90 -13.48 12.87
CA ILE A 515 -17.62 -13.13 11.64
C ILE A 515 -17.54 -14.31 10.66
N GLN A 516 -16.34 -14.81 10.41
CA GLN A 516 -16.06 -15.79 9.36
C GLN A 516 -16.56 -17.19 9.68
N MET A 517 -16.75 -17.56 10.95
CA MET A 517 -17.34 -18.86 11.32
C MET A 517 -18.78 -19.04 10.82
N ASN A 518 -19.47 -17.95 10.43
CA ASN A 518 -20.79 -18.04 9.79
C ASN A 518 -20.72 -18.61 8.37
N PHE A 519 -19.56 -18.51 7.72
CA PHE A 519 -19.32 -18.95 6.34
C PHE A 519 -18.37 -20.15 6.26
N TRP A 520 -17.46 -20.28 7.24
CA TRP A 520 -16.42 -21.31 7.33
C TRP A 520 -16.53 -22.09 8.65
N PRO A 521 -17.35 -23.16 8.70
CA PRO A 521 -17.61 -23.90 9.93
C PRO A 521 -16.36 -24.50 10.58
N THR A 522 -15.28 -24.76 9.81
CA THR A 522 -14.01 -25.26 10.36
C THR A 522 -13.40 -24.33 11.43
N LEU A 523 -13.78 -23.05 11.43
CA LEU A 523 -13.28 -22.06 12.38
C LEU A 523 -13.90 -22.16 13.77
N GLY A 524 -15.06 -22.82 13.91
CA GLY A 524 -15.82 -22.85 15.18
C GLY A 524 -15.05 -23.47 16.35
N SER A 525 -14.25 -24.51 16.10
CA SER A 525 -13.41 -25.16 17.11
C SER A 525 -12.26 -24.25 17.54
N SER A 526 -11.56 -23.64 16.57
CA SER A 526 -10.48 -22.66 16.79
C SER A 526 -10.99 -21.49 17.63
N PHE A 527 -12.13 -20.92 17.27
CA PHE A 527 -12.76 -19.82 18.01
C PHE A 527 -13.09 -20.20 19.46
N THR A 528 -13.70 -21.37 19.68
CA THR A 528 -14.08 -21.82 21.02
C THR A 528 -12.85 -22.06 21.89
N ASN A 529 -11.82 -22.73 21.35
CA ASN A 529 -10.57 -23.00 22.04
C ASN A 529 -9.85 -21.70 22.43
N LEU A 530 -9.63 -20.79 21.48
CA LEU A 530 -8.95 -19.52 21.73
C LEU A 530 -9.72 -18.64 22.72
N ARG A 531 -11.05 -18.55 22.58
CA ARG A 531 -11.90 -17.78 23.49
C ARG A 531 -11.82 -18.31 24.93
N SER A 532 -11.78 -19.63 25.10
CA SER A 532 -11.67 -20.26 26.43
C SER A 532 -10.30 -20.03 27.07
N GLN A 533 -9.21 -20.27 26.32
CA GLN A 533 -7.83 -20.08 26.78
C GLN A 533 -7.57 -18.63 27.18
N TRP A 534 -8.13 -17.67 26.44
CA TRP A 534 -7.86 -16.26 26.70
C TRP A 534 -8.81 -15.56 27.67
N GLY A 535 -10.04 -16.06 27.83
CA GLY A 535 -10.91 -15.68 28.94
C GLY A 535 -10.23 -15.94 30.29
N ILE A 536 -9.45 -17.03 30.39
CA ILE A 536 -8.64 -17.37 31.55
C ILE A 536 -7.47 -16.39 31.73
N TYR A 537 -6.77 -16.01 30.65
CA TYR A 537 -5.64 -15.08 30.68
C TYR A 537 -6.03 -13.67 31.15
N TYR A 538 -7.16 -13.13 30.66
CA TYR A 538 -7.69 -11.83 31.13
C TYR A 538 -8.17 -11.89 32.59
N SER A 539 -8.77 -13.01 33.02
CA SER A 539 -9.18 -13.23 34.41
C SER A 539 -7.98 -13.28 35.38
N LEU A 540 -6.91 -13.99 35.00
CA LEU A 540 -5.65 -14.08 35.77
C LEU A 540 -4.88 -12.75 35.79
N GLY A 541 -4.84 -12.02 34.66
CA GLY A 541 -4.23 -10.70 34.57
C GLY A 541 -4.95 -9.64 35.41
N ASN A 542 -6.28 -9.67 35.45
CA ASN A 542 -7.08 -8.81 36.33
C ASN A 542 -6.94 -9.19 37.80
N LYS A 543 -6.85 -10.48 38.14
CA LYS A 543 -6.53 -10.93 39.51
C LYS A 543 -5.15 -10.45 39.95
N ARG A 544 -4.11 -10.53 39.10
CA ARG A 544 -2.76 -9.98 39.39
C ARG A 544 -2.76 -8.45 39.55
N ARG A 545 -3.57 -7.72 38.77
CA ARG A 545 -3.74 -6.26 38.94
C ARG A 545 -4.52 -5.90 40.21
N GLN A 546 -5.54 -6.68 40.58
CA GLN A 546 -6.27 -6.49 41.84
C GLN A 546 -5.41 -6.85 43.06
N THR A 547 -4.58 -7.88 43.00
CA THR A 547 -3.65 -8.21 44.09
C THR A 547 -2.53 -7.17 44.21
N ASN A 548 -2.04 -6.59 43.11
CA ASN A 548 -1.08 -5.47 43.16
C ASN A 548 -1.72 -4.15 43.63
N LYS A 549 -2.98 -3.85 43.26
CA LYS A 549 -3.74 -2.71 43.84
C LYS A 549 -4.07 -2.93 45.32
N LYS A 550 -4.37 -4.16 45.75
CA LYS A 550 -4.57 -4.52 47.16
C LYS A 550 -3.26 -4.48 47.95
N ARG A 551 -2.14 -4.96 47.40
CA ARG A 551 -0.81 -4.84 48.03
C ARG A 551 -0.35 -3.38 48.18
N ARG A 552 -0.66 -2.50 47.21
CA ARG A 552 -0.44 -1.05 47.36
C ARG A 552 -1.36 -0.36 48.37
N ARG A 553 -2.49 -0.97 48.76
CA ARG A 553 -3.41 -0.44 49.79
C ARG A 553 -3.19 -1.02 51.19
N VAL A 554 -2.31 -2.01 51.37
CA VAL A 554 -2.11 -2.72 52.64
C VAL A 554 -0.73 -2.47 53.28
N LEU A 555 0.08 -1.57 52.72
CA LEU A 555 1.29 -1.05 53.38
C LEU A 555 1.25 0.48 53.43
N ALA A 556 0.30 0.99 54.22
CA ALA A 556 0.41 2.30 54.84
C ALA A 556 0.05 2.12 56.32
N PRO A 557 1.04 2.05 57.23
CA PRO A 557 0.76 2.03 58.65
C PRO A 557 0.01 3.31 59.04
N VAL A 558 -1.12 3.12 59.72
CA VAL A 558 -1.91 4.16 60.38
C VAL A 558 -1.07 4.73 61.53
N LEU A 559 -0.12 5.62 61.23
CA LEU A 559 0.62 6.38 62.26
C LEU A 559 1.28 7.67 61.74
N TRP A 560 0.78 8.27 60.66
CA TRP A 560 1.22 9.60 60.20
C TRP A 560 0.00 10.49 59.94
N LYS A 561 -0.69 10.85 61.02
CA LYS A 561 -1.40 12.12 61.11
C LYS A 561 -0.65 12.96 62.15
N TRP A 562 -0.41 14.23 61.80
CA TRP A 562 0.17 15.31 62.60
C TRP A 562 1.71 15.42 62.62
N GLY A 563 2.23 16.55 62.11
CA GLY A 563 3.53 17.09 62.52
C GLY A 563 4.52 17.38 61.39
N GLN A 564 4.55 18.65 60.95
CA GLN A 564 5.68 19.42 60.40
C GLN A 564 6.97 18.67 59.98
N LYS A 565 7.47 18.95 58.76
CA LYS A 565 8.64 19.85 58.56
C LYS A 565 9.16 19.86 57.12
N SER A 566 9.22 21.10 56.64
CA SER A 566 9.89 21.65 55.47
C SER A 566 11.43 21.59 55.57
N SER A 567 12.06 20.41 55.73
CA SER A 567 13.51 20.39 56.00
C SER A 567 14.35 19.29 55.32
N LEU A 568 13.86 18.63 54.26
CA LEU A 568 14.71 17.69 53.49
C LEU A 568 14.97 18.09 52.03
N PHE A 569 14.34 19.16 51.54
CA PHE A 569 14.56 19.65 50.17
C PHE A 569 15.84 20.51 50.03
N HIS A 570 16.37 21.04 51.14
CA HIS A 570 17.56 21.90 51.13
C HIS A 570 18.89 21.17 51.40
N PHE A 571 18.88 19.89 51.76
CA PHE A 571 20.13 19.14 52.02
C PHE A 571 20.67 18.40 50.78
N LEU A 572 19.84 18.15 49.76
CA LEU A 572 20.25 17.39 48.57
C LEU A 572 20.53 18.24 47.32
N ASN A 573 20.18 19.54 47.32
CA ASN A 573 20.45 20.46 46.21
C ASN A 573 21.57 21.48 46.48
N GLY A 574 22.31 21.32 47.60
CA GLY A 574 23.30 22.30 48.06
C GLY A 574 24.76 22.00 47.77
N HIS A 575 25.13 20.94 47.05
CA HIS A 575 26.52 20.44 47.02
C HIS A 575 27.06 19.98 45.66
N LEU A 576 26.74 20.67 44.56
CA LEU A 576 27.51 20.55 43.31
C LEU A 576 27.54 21.88 42.55
N ARG A 577 28.33 22.86 43.05
CA ARG A 577 28.98 23.92 42.26
C ARG A 577 29.77 24.87 43.16
N ALA A 578 31.03 24.53 43.45
CA ALA A 578 32.06 25.53 43.72
C ALA A 578 33.46 24.91 43.62
N LYS A 579 34.33 25.61 42.88
CA LYS A 579 35.81 25.55 42.84
C LYS A 579 36.47 24.64 41.79
N SER A 580 36.70 25.23 40.61
CA SER A 580 38.03 25.24 39.99
C SER A 580 38.20 26.44 39.03
N LYS A 581 38.95 27.43 39.49
CA LYS A 581 39.65 28.56 38.83
C LYS A 581 40.82 28.82 39.81
N LYS A 582 42.10 29.01 39.49
CA LYS A 582 42.91 29.42 38.32
C LYS A 582 44.39 29.17 38.71
N SER A 583 45.29 29.04 37.73
CA SER A 583 46.70 29.55 37.70
C SER A 583 47.41 28.90 36.49
N TRP A 584 48.13 29.52 35.55
CA TRP A 584 48.65 30.88 35.30
C TRP A 584 48.47 31.18 33.81
#